data_AF-C5NN25-F1
#
_entry.id   AF-C5NN25-F1
#
_cell.length_a   1.000
_cell.length_b   1.000
_cell.length_c   1.000
_cell.angle_alpha   90.00
_cell.angle_beta   90.00
_cell.angle_gamma   90.00
#
_symmetry.space_group_name_H-M   'P 1'
#
loop_
_entity.id
_entity.type
_entity.pdbx_description
1 polymer ?
#
loop_
_entity_poly.entity_id
_entity_poly.type
_entity_poly.pdbx_seq_one_letter_code
_entity_poly.pdbx_strand_id
1 'polypeptide(L)'
;MSPTHRLYFLILCAFIPRRVQTQQIYDVWQTTWDRSSLLTSFPRTTSTAINFNPSTNSVPTSVNIVVDDTVEYQDIVGFGGSLTDSAALILKNLKTANSGNYWNLLNYMFNPTDGANAAGLSYVRVPIGASDFSASGTGL
;
A
#
# COMPACT_ATOMS: atom_id res chain seq x y z
N MET A 1 1.50 31.80 45.76
CA MET A 1 0.95 31.60 44.40
C MET A 1 -0.54 31.91 44.45
N SER A 2 -0.98 32.99 43.80
CA SER A 2 -2.36 33.49 43.92
C SER A 2 -3.35 32.64 43.11
N PRO A 3 -4.59 32.45 43.60
CA PRO A 3 -5.61 31.61 42.97
C PRO A 3 -6.02 32.08 41.56
N THR A 4 -5.71 33.33 41.20
CA THR A 4 -6.00 33.93 39.89
C THR A 4 -5.20 33.32 38.73
N HIS A 5 -3.99 32.81 38.99
CA HIS A 5 -3.15 32.18 37.95
C HIS A 5 -3.59 30.74 37.62
N ARG A 6 -4.20 30.05 38.60
CA ARG A 6 -4.75 28.69 38.41
C ARG A 6 -6.02 28.71 37.55
N LEU A 7 -6.82 29.76 37.67
CA LEU A 7 -8.06 29.92 36.90
C LEU A 7 -7.79 30.23 35.42
N TYR A 8 -6.76 31.04 35.12
CA TYR A 8 -6.36 31.37 33.75
C TYR A 8 -5.78 30.15 33.00
N PHE A 9 -5.03 29.28 33.70
CA PHE A 9 -4.46 28.06 33.13
C PHE A 9 -5.53 27.01 32.77
N LEU A 10 -6.60 26.90 33.58
CA LEU A 10 -7.73 26.00 33.30
C LEU A 10 -8.58 26.46 32.10
N ILE A 11 -8.72 27.77 31.88
CA ILE A 11 -9.46 28.32 30.74
C ILE A 11 -8.67 28.15 29.42
N LEU A 12 -7.33 28.20 29.46
CA LEU A 12 -6.49 28.01 28.27
C LEU A 12 -6.51 26.57 27.73
N CYS A 13 -6.67 25.56 28.59
CA CYS A 13 -6.80 24.15 28.17
C CYS A 13 -8.18 23.81 27.57
N ALA A 14 -9.23 24.60 27.83
CA ALA A 14 -10.57 24.36 27.30
C ALA A 14 -10.75 24.79 25.83
N PHE A 15 -9.79 25.57 25.30
CA PHE A 15 -9.79 26.10 23.93
C PHE A 15 -8.74 25.44 23.02
N ILE A 16 -8.45 24.15 23.22
CA ILE A 16 -7.71 23.40 22.19
C ILE A 16 -8.69 23.15 21.04
N PRO A 17 -8.48 23.70 19.82
CA PRO A 17 -9.32 23.39 18.68
C PRO A 17 -9.27 21.87 18.46
N ARG A 18 -10.39 21.20 18.72
CA ARG A 18 -10.54 19.79 18.35
C ARG A 18 -10.42 19.72 16.84
N ARG A 19 -9.31 19.17 16.35
CA ARG A 19 -9.18 18.78 14.95
C ARG A 19 -10.25 17.73 14.69
N VAL A 20 -11.35 18.12 14.05
CA VAL A 20 -12.28 17.15 13.46
C VAL A 20 -11.56 16.62 12.23
N GLN A 21 -10.89 15.47 12.35
CA GLN A 21 -10.48 14.73 11.16
C GLN A 21 -11.72 14.12 10.55
N THR A 22 -12.10 14.60 9.37
CA THR A 22 -12.96 13.81 8.49
C THR A 22 -12.11 12.70 7.92
N GLN A 23 -12.50 11.46 8.14
CA GLN A 23 -11.90 10.34 7.40
C GLN A 23 -12.37 10.45 5.95
N GLN A 24 -11.50 10.09 5.00
CA GLN A 24 -11.82 10.03 3.58
C GLN A 24 -11.04 8.86 2.99
N ILE A 25 -11.57 8.22 1.95
CA ILE A 25 -10.83 7.22 1.18
C ILE A 25 -10.06 7.98 0.09
N TYR A 26 -8.74 7.97 0.19
CA TYR A 26 -7.87 8.73 -0.68
C TYR A 26 -7.38 7.89 -1.88
N ASP A 27 -7.00 6.63 -1.62
CA ASP A 27 -6.39 5.76 -2.62
C ASP A 27 -7.22 4.49 -2.87
N VAL A 28 -7.47 4.22 -4.14
CA VAL A 28 -8.03 2.96 -4.63
C VAL A 28 -7.16 2.49 -5.78
N TRP A 29 -6.73 1.23 -5.76
CA TRP A 29 -5.92 0.63 -6.80
C TRP A 29 -6.74 -0.37 -7.60
N GLN A 30 -6.69 -0.28 -8.93
CA GLN A 30 -7.47 -1.15 -9.82
C GLN A 30 -6.59 -1.83 -10.87
N THR A 31 -6.91 -3.10 -11.12
CA THR A 31 -6.50 -3.84 -12.32
C THR A 31 -7.74 -4.51 -12.89
N THR A 32 -7.98 -4.38 -14.18
CA THR A 32 -9.11 -5.02 -14.88
C THR A 32 -8.62 -6.19 -15.73
N TRP A 33 -9.48 -7.19 -15.90
CA TRP A 33 -9.14 -8.40 -16.67
C TRP A 33 -8.81 -8.06 -18.14
N ASP A 34 -9.50 -7.07 -18.71
CA ASP A 34 -9.34 -6.57 -20.08
C ASP A 34 -8.12 -5.65 -20.25
N ARG A 35 -7.37 -5.41 -19.16
CA ARG A 35 -6.19 -4.54 -19.10
C ARG A 35 -6.48 -3.06 -19.40
N SER A 36 -7.74 -2.63 -19.39
CA SER A 36 -8.09 -1.20 -19.50
C SER A 36 -7.58 -0.37 -18.31
N SER A 37 -7.36 -1.03 -17.17
CA SER A 37 -6.66 -0.52 -15.98
C SER A 37 -5.60 -1.54 -15.53
N LEU A 38 -4.37 -1.07 -15.32
CA LEU A 38 -3.20 -1.89 -14.98
C LEU A 38 -2.50 -1.32 -13.74
N LEU A 39 -2.91 -1.77 -12.55
CA LEU A 39 -2.45 -1.25 -11.26
C LEU A 39 -2.39 0.28 -11.25
N THR A 40 -3.52 0.92 -11.56
CA THR A 40 -3.63 2.38 -11.59
C THR A 40 -4.49 2.88 -10.45
N SER A 41 -4.16 4.04 -9.89
CA SER A 41 -5.03 4.74 -8.96
C SER A 41 -6.38 5.09 -9.61
N PHE A 42 -7.46 4.77 -8.93
CA PHE A 42 -8.84 5.06 -9.30
C PHE A 42 -9.38 6.14 -8.33
N PRO A 43 -10.07 7.22 -8.78
CA PRO A 43 -10.53 7.54 -10.12
C PRO A 43 -9.51 8.34 -10.94
N ARG A 44 -9.30 7.87 -12.18
CA ARG A 44 -8.19 8.18 -13.10
C ARG A 44 -7.86 9.66 -13.34
N THR A 45 -8.71 10.64 -13.00
CA THR A 45 -8.46 12.07 -13.29
C THR A 45 -9.12 13.08 -12.33
N THR A 46 -9.66 12.69 -11.17
CA THR A 46 -10.25 13.69 -10.24
C THR A 46 -9.91 13.37 -8.79
N SER A 47 -9.03 14.21 -8.25
CA SER A 47 -8.66 14.39 -6.83
C SER A 47 -9.87 14.71 -5.94
N THR A 48 -10.85 13.83 -5.87
CA THR A 48 -11.96 13.94 -4.92
C THR A 48 -11.95 12.67 -4.09
N ALA A 49 -11.30 12.76 -2.94
CA ALA A 49 -11.35 11.72 -1.92
C ALA A 49 -12.82 11.31 -1.68
N ILE A 50 -13.08 10.01 -1.54
CA ILE A 50 -14.43 9.52 -1.27
C ILE A 50 -14.75 9.85 0.18
N ASN A 51 -15.77 10.69 0.37
CA ASN A 51 -16.21 11.11 1.69
C ASN A 51 -17.08 10.02 2.33
N PHE A 52 -16.84 9.74 3.61
CA PHE A 52 -17.81 9.00 4.40
C PHE A 52 -19.05 9.88 4.58
N ASN A 53 -20.20 9.38 4.14
CA ASN A 53 -21.48 10.03 4.36
C ASN A 53 -22.18 9.38 5.55
N PRO A 54 -22.83 10.16 6.43
CA PRO A 54 -23.67 9.59 7.46
C PRO A 54 -24.77 8.73 6.81
N SER A 55 -25.08 7.60 7.44
CA SER A 55 -26.14 6.67 7.03
C SER A 55 -27.52 7.33 7.22
N THR A 56 -27.88 8.27 6.35
CA THR A 56 -29.16 9.00 6.44
C THR A 56 -30.17 8.53 5.42
N ASN A 57 -29.83 7.59 4.52
CA ASN A 57 -30.73 7.13 3.48
C ASN A 57 -30.64 5.62 3.26
N SER A 58 -31.80 4.99 3.42
CA SER A 58 -32.18 3.61 3.11
C SER A 58 -32.06 3.28 1.61
N VAL A 59 -30.95 3.59 0.96
CA VAL A 59 -30.65 2.96 -0.32
C VAL A 59 -30.30 1.52 0.02
N PRO A 60 -31.08 0.52 -0.42
CA PRO A 60 -30.64 -0.85 -0.33
C PRO A 60 -29.50 -0.96 -1.33
N THR A 61 -28.27 -0.76 -0.87
CA THR A 61 -27.13 -1.30 -1.58
C THR A 61 -27.31 -2.81 -1.46
N SER A 62 -27.72 -3.46 -2.55
CA SER A 62 -28.02 -4.90 -2.56
C SER A 62 -26.85 -5.77 -2.07
N VAL A 63 -25.67 -5.17 -1.89
CA VAL A 63 -24.48 -5.71 -1.24
C VAL A 63 -23.93 -4.69 -0.24
N ASN A 64 -23.71 -5.12 1.00
CA ASN A 64 -23.02 -4.35 2.03
C ASN A 64 -21.86 -5.19 2.59
N ILE A 65 -20.69 -4.56 2.77
CA ILE A 65 -19.50 -5.19 3.35
C ILE A 65 -19.19 -4.42 4.64
N VAL A 66 -19.25 -5.11 5.77
CA VAL A 66 -19.02 -4.54 7.10
C VAL A 66 -17.69 -5.08 7.64
N VAL A 67 -16.84 -4.18 8.12
CA VAL A 67 -15.59 -4.52 8.80
C VAL A 67 -15.85 -4.51 10.31
N ASP A 68 -15.58 -5.62 10.98
CA ASP A 68 -15.62 -5.76 12.44
C ASP A 68 -14.18 -5.79 12.96
N ASP A 69 -13.75 -4.72 13.63
CA ASP A 69 -12.38 -4.56 14.16
C ASP A 69 -12.18 -5.24 15.53
N THR A 70 -13.21 -5.88 16.09
CA THR A 70 -13.12 -6.66 17.33
C THR A 70 -12.71 -8.11 17.10
N VAL A 71 -12.73 -8.55 15.84
CA VAL A 71 -12.34 -9.91 15.43
C VAL A 71 -10.98 -9.88 14.75
N GLU A 72 -9.96 -10.37 15.44
CA GLU A 72 -8.60 -10.45 14.94
C GLU A 72 -8.26 -11.84 14.37
N TYR A 73 -7.43 -11.86 13.33
CA TYR A 73 -6.89 -13.07 12.71
C TYR A 73 -5.36 -13.03 12.74
N GLN A 74 -4.68 -13.75 11.84
CA GLN A 74 -3.23 -13.77 11.78
C GLN A 74 -2.63 -12.42 11.35
N ASP A 75 -1.47 -12.09 11.90
CA ASP A 75 -0.64 -11.02 11.40
C ASP A 75 -0.13 -11.33 9.99
N ILE A 76 -0.02 -10.28 9.16
CA ILE A 76 0.51 -10.38 7.81
C ILE A 76 1.97 -9.97 7.79
N VAL A 77 2.85 -10.93 7.51
CA VAL A 77 4.30 -10.68 7.42
C VAL A 77 4.67 -9.94 6.13
N GLY A 78 4.01 -10.25 5.01
CA GLY A 78 4.24 -9.56 3.75
C GLY A 78 3.82 -10.35 2.52
N PHE A 79 3.98 -9.71 1.37
CA PHE A 79 3.69 -10.29 0.06
C PHE A 79 4.86 -10.05 -0.89
N GLY A 80 5.04 -10.96 -1.85
CA GLY A 80 6.04 -10.79 -2.89
C GLY A 80 6.24 -12.03 -3.75
N GLY A 81 7.50 -12.25 -4.17
CA GLY A 81 7.84 -13.25 -5.18
C GLY A 81 9.15 -13.97 -4.90
N SER A 82 9.53 -14.89 -5.80
CA SER A 82 10.78 -15.63 -5.66
C SER A 82 11.89 -15.03 -6.53
N LEU A 83 13.05 -14.78 -5.93
CA LEU A 83 14.29 -14.46 -6.65
C LEU A 83 15.04 -15.77 -6.93
N THR A 84 14.63 -16.47 -7.99
CA THR A 84 15.30 -17.67 -8.50
C THR A 84 16.54 -17.30 -9.31
N ASP A 85 17.41 -18.26 -9.64
CA ASP A 85 18.59 -17.96 -10.48
C ASP A 85 18.20 -17.37 -11.84
N SER A 86 17.12 -17.87 -12.46
CA SER A 86 16.61 -17.32 -13.73
C SER A 86 16.13 -15.88 -13.57
N ALA A 87 15.41 -15.56 -12.49
CA ALA A 87 14.98 -14.18 -12.20
C ALA A 87 16.20 -13.27 -11.96
N ALA A 88 17.18 -13.74 -11.20
CA ALA A 88 18.43 -13.03 -10.96
C ALA A 88 19.23 -12.81 -12.26
N LEU A 89 19.27 -13.80 -13.15
CA LEU A 89 19.93 -13.69 -14.45
C LEU A 89 19.25 -12.65 -15.35
N ILE A 90 17.91 -12.65 -15.42
CA ILE A 90 17.14 -11.66 -16.19
C ILE A 90 17.41 -10.25 -15.65
N LEU A 91 17.36 -10.07 -14.33
CA LEU A 91 17.63 -8.78 -13.68
C LEU A 91 19.08 -8.33 -13.91
N LYS A 92 20.05 -9.24 -13.82
CA LYS A 92 21.46 -8.96 -14.14
C LYS A 92 21.62 -8.51 -15.59
N ASN A 93 21.03 -9.23 -16.53
CA ASN A 93 21.10 -8.90 -17.96
C ASN A 93 20.46 -7.53 -18.24
N LEU A 94 19.31 -7.23 -17.61
CA LEU A 94 18.70 -5.91 -17.68
C LEU A 94 19.63 -4.82 -17.14
N LYS A 95 20.29 -5.05 -16.00
CA LYS A 95 21.23 -4.09 -15.42
C LYS A 95 22.41 -3.80 -16.36
N THR A 96 22.95 -4.83 -16.99
CA THR A 96 24.05 -4.70 -17.97
C THR A 96 23.60 -3.96 -19.23
N ALA A 97 22.42 -4.28 -19.76
CA ALA A 97 21.90 -3.68 -20.99
C ALA A 97 21.40 -2.23 -20.77
N ASN A 98 20.73 -1.99 -19.64
CA ASN A 98 20.19 -0.69 -19.26
C ASN A 98 20.00 -0.61 -17.73
N SER A 99 21.02 -0.08 -17.04
CA SER A 99 20.97 0.07 -15.58
C SER A 99 19.86 1.00 -15.09
N GLY A 100 19.39 1.95 -15.90
CA GLY A 100 18.29 2.85 -15.52
C GLY A 100 16.96 2.08 -15.41
N ASN A 101 16.64 1.25 -16.39
CA ASN A 101 15.45 0.41 -16.37
C ASN A 101 15.47 -0.59 -15.22
N TYR A 102 16.65 -1.14 -14.90
CA TYR A 102 16.82 -2.00 -13.73
C TYR A 102 16.40 -1.30 -12.43
N TRP A 103 16.89 -0.08 -12.18
CA TRP A 103 16.55 0.65 -10.97
C TRP A 103 15.09 1.14 -10.96
N ASN A 104 14.55 1.55 -12.12
CA ASN A 104 13.13 1.90 -12.24
C ASN A 104 12.23 0.70 -11.90
N LEU A 105 12.58 -0.50 -12.39
CA LEU A 105 11.85 -1.72 -12.08
C LEU A 105 11.92 -2.05 -10.58
N LEU A 106 13.12 -2.03 -9.98
CA LEU A 106 13.25 -2.30 -8.55
C LEU A 106 12.50 -1.28 -7.68
N ASN A 107 12.56 0.01 -8.04
CA ASN A 107 11.78 1.03 -7.36
C ASN A 107 10.27 0.76 -7.49
N TYR A 108 9.78 0.45 -8.70
CA TYR A 108 8.37 0.11 -8.89
C TYR A 108 7.95 -1.15 -8.09
N MET A 109 8.80 -2.15 -7.99
CA MET A 109 8.49 -3.39 -7.26
C MET A 109 8.50 -3.20 -5.74
N PHE A 110 9.48 -2.47 -5.20
CA PHE A 110 9.80 -2.51 -3.77
C PHE A 110 9.67 -1.18 -3.03
N ASN A 111 9.35 -0.06 -3.69
CA ASN A 111 9.15 1.22 -3.00
C ASN A 111 7.84 1.15 -2.18
N PRO A 112 7.91 1.26 -0.82
CA PRO A 112 6.74 1.17 0.04
C PRO A 112 6.10 2.52 0.32
N THR A 113 6.58 3.60 -0.31
CA THR A 113 6.11 4.96 -0.05
C THR A 113 4.69 5.10 -0.56
N ASP A 114 3.82 5.61 0.31
CA ASP A 114 2.43 5.88 -0.04
C ASP A 114 2.33 6.84 -1.24
N GLY A 115 1.40 6.56 -2.15
CA GLY A 115 1.24 7.32 -3.40
C GLY A 115 2.38 7.20 -4.43
N ALA A 116 3.43 6.39 -4.20
CA ALA A 116 4.55 6.26 -5.13
C ALA A 116 4.22 5.55 -6.46
N ASN A 117 2.99 5.07 -6.64
CA ASN A 117 2.58 4.26 -7.78
C ASN A 117 3.50 3.05 -7.99
N ALA A 118 3.70 2.30 -6.90
CA ALA A 118 4.57 1.15 -6.81
C ALA A 118 3.83 -0.02 -6.16
N ALA A 119 4.30 -1.25 -6.41
CA ALA A 119 3.68 -2.46 -5.88
C ALA A 119 3.94 -2.69 -4.38
N GLY A 120 5.01 -2.07 -3.83
CA GLY A 120 5.32 -2.14 -2.40
C GLY A 120 5.57 -3.56 -1.87
N LEU A 121 6.17 -4.44 -2.67
CA LEU A 121 6.45 -5.81 -2.24
C LEU A 121 7.40 -5.80 -1.03
N SER A 122 7.08 -6.63 -0.03
CA SER A 122 7.78 -6.65 1.26
C SER A 122 8.41 -8.00 1.59
N TYR A 123 8.26 -9.00 0.72
CA TYR A 123 8.75 -10.36 0.95
C TYR A 123 9.45 -10.93 -0.29
N VAL A 124 10.59 -11.61 -0.10
CA VAL A 124 11.31 -12.30 -1.18
C VAL A 124 11.65 -13.71 -0.75
N ARG A 125 11.30 -14.71 -1.59
CA ARG A 125 11.74 -16.10 -1.42
C ARG A 125 12.98 -16.37 -2.26
N VAL A 126 14.05 -16.86 -1.62
CA VAL A 126 15.27 -17.29 -2.30
C VAL A 126 15.40 -18.81 -2.17
N PRO A 127 15.40 -19.58 -3.28
CA PRO A 127 15.67 -21.01 -3.23
C PRO A 127 17.07 -21.30 -2.68
N ILE A 128 17.21 -22.39 -1.91
CA ILE A 128 18.51 -22.90 -1.47
C ILE A 128 18.85 -24.10 -2.36
N GLY A 129 19.95 -24.00 -3.12
CA GLY A 129 20.30 -24.96 -4.15
C GLY A 129 19.54 -24.71 -5.46
N ALA A 130 19.65 -25.66 -6.39
CA ALA A 130 19.00 -25.54 -7.69
C ALA A 130 17.47 -25.68 -7.56
N SER A 131 16.73 -24.90 -8.34
CA SER A 131 15.31 -25.13 -8.59
C SER A 131 15.08 -25.44 -10.07
N ASP A 132 13.85 -25.81 -10.42
CA ASP A 132 13.38 -25.89 -11.80
C ASP A 132 13.55 -24.57 -12.60
N PHE A 133 13.77 -23.45 -11.90
CA PHE A 133 14.11 -22.14 -12.45
C PHE A 133 15.60 -21.79 -12.28
N SER A 134 16.49 -22.78 -12.16
CA SER A 134 17.93 -22.54 -12.20
C SER A 134 18.40 -22.23 -13.62
N ALA A 135 19.18 -21.16 -13.77
CA ALA A 135 19.61 -20.63 -15.07
C ALA A 135 20.58 -21.56 -15.83
N SER A 136 21.14 -22.54 -15.13
CA SER A 136 21.85 -23.68 -15.68
C SER A 136 21.35 -24.91 -14.94
N GLY A 137 20.78 -25.87 -15.66
CA GLY A 137 20.54 -27.21 -15.10
C GLY A 137 21.89 -27.73 -14.61
N THR A 138 21.96 -28.17 -13.35
CA THR A 138 23.19 -28.68 -12.76
C THR A 138 23.63 -29.95 -13.50
N GLY A 139 24.39 -29.76 -14.57
CA GLY A 139 25.27 -30.78 -15.13
C GLY A 139 26.45 -30.92 -14.18
N LEU A 140 26.40 -31.95 -13.34
CA LEU A 140 27.61 -32.71 -13.06
C LEU A 140 28.11 -33.34 -14.36
#